data_AF-A0A7X6Y416-F1
#
_entry.id   AF-A0A7X6Y416-F1
#
_cell.length_a   1.000
_cell.length_b   1.000
_cell.length_c   1.000
_cell.angle_alpha   90.00
_cell.angle_beta   90.00
_cell.angle_gamma   90.00
#
_symmetry.space_group_name_H-M   'P 1'
#
loop_
_entity.id
_entity.type
_entity.pdbx_description
1 polymer ?
#
loop_
_entity_poly.entity_id
_entity_poly.type
_entity_poly.pdbx_seq_one_letter_code
_entity_poly.pdbx_strand_id
1 'polypeptide(L)'
;FYQMVVHGSIPYSSDPGNLSYDLRYHVLKWVEYGCMPYFELTFQKSINLKNTEYSRLFTSYYSQWNDVIADVYNELNSRLKDVWSESITLHEKLDKDLYKVEYSNGAIVYINYGMQQAQADGFIVKPQDFLVVNKGGVTR
;
A
#
# COMPACT_ATOMS: atom_id res chain seq x y z
N PHE A 1 -13.78 -1.58 -7.81
CA PHE A 1 -14.99 -0.80 -8.08
C PHE A 1 -15.29 0.19 -6.96
N TYR A 2 -15.54 -0.23 -5.71
CA TYR A 2 -15.82 0.69 -4.59
C TYR A 2 -14.78 1.82 -4.47
N GLN A 3 -13.50 1.47 -4.48
CA GLN A 3 -12.38 2.42 -4.36
C GLN A 3 -12.37 3.46 -5.49
N MET A 4 -12.76 3.08 -6.71
CA MET A 4 -12.87 4.02 -7.83
C MET A 4 -13.96 5.09 -7.61
N VAL A 5 -14.94 4.81 -6.75
CA VAL A 5 -16.03 5.75 -6.43
C VAL A 5 -15.65 6.68 -5.28
N VAL A 6 -14.95 6.16 -4.26
CA VAL A 6 -14.73 6.90 -3.00
C VAL A 6 -13.35 7.55 -2.87
N HIS A 7 -12.36 7.10 -3.65
CA HIS A 7 -11.01 7.64 -3.59
C HIS A 7 -10.97 9.11 -3.99
N GLY A 8 -10.16 9.90 -3.27
CA GLY A 8 -10.12 11.36 -3.38
C GLY A 8 -11.27 12.10 -2.68
N SER A 9 -12.34 11.41 -2.27
CA SER A 9 -13.47 12.01 -1.53
C SER A 9 -13.37 11.82 -0.02
N ILE A 10 -13.03 10.61 0.41
CA ILE A 10 -12.84 10.26 1.84
C ILE A 10 -11.62 9.36 2.01
N PRO A 11 -10.90 9.46 3.14
CA PRO A 11 -9.89 8.47 3.50
C PRO A 11 -10.57 7.16 3.91
N TYR A 12 -9.94 6.04 3.55
CA TYR A 12 -10.37 4.70 3.95
C TYR A 12 -9.15 3.79 4.06
N SER A 13 -9.33 2.66 4.73
CA SER A 13 -8.32 1.63 4.89
C SER A 13 -8.92 0.23 4.75
N SER A 14 -8.07 -0.78 4.72
CA SER A 14 -8.43 -2.20 4.64
C SER A 14 -8.07 -2.93 5.94
N ASP A 15 -7.34 -4.05 5.89
CA ASP A 15 -6.79 -4.76 7.07
C ASP A 15 -5.48 -4.12 7.59
N PRO A 16 -5.09 -4.35 8.86
CA PRO A 16 -3.91 -3.72 9.45
C PRO A 16 -2.62 -4.43 9.04
N GLY A 17 -1.57 -3.65 8.79
CA GLY A 17 -0.31 -4.18 8.24
C GLY A 17 0.37 -5.21 9.14
N ASN A 18 0.34 -5.03 10.46
CA ASN A 18 1.01 -5.93 11.40
C ASN A 18 0.29 -7.26 11.66
N LEU A 19 -0.92 -7.44 11.12
CA LEU A 19 -1.63 -8.71 11.10
C LEU A 19 -1.50 -9.44 9.74
N SER A 20 -0.84 -8.82 8.76
CA SER A 20 -0.56 -9.45 7.48
C SER A 20 0.56 -10.48 7.60
N TYR A 21 0.48 -11.55 6.79
CA TYR A 21 1.55 -12.55 6.68
C TYR A 21 2.77 -11.99 5.92
N ASP A 22 2.51 -11.17 4.91
CA ASP A 22 3.52 -10.48 4.10
C ASP A 22 3.17 -9.00 4.03
N LEU A 23 3.89 -8.19 4.83
CA LEU A 23 3.67 -6.75 4.90
C LEU A 23 3.92 -6.08 3.55
N ARG A 24 4.90 -6.55 2.77
CA ARG A 24 5.22 -5.88 1.51
C ARG A 24 4.10 -6.08 0.50
N TYR A 25 3.60 -7.31 0.39
CA TYR A 25 2.42 -7.60 -0.42
C TYR A 25 1.22 -6.73 0.00
N HIS A 26 1.02 -6.58 1.31
CA HIS A 26 -0.07 -5.76 1.85
C HIS A 26 0.10 -4.26 1.55
N VAL A 27 1.32 -3.73 1.62
CA VAL A 27 1.63 -2.36 1.20
C VAL A 27 1.30 -2.15 -0.28
N LEU A 28 1.66 -3.09 -1.16
CA LEU A 28 1.29 -3.02 -2.58
C LEU A 28 -0.23 -3.07 -2.79
N LYS A 29 -0.96 -3.81 -1.95
CA LYS A 29 -2.43 -3.81 -1.96
C LYS A 29 -3.01 -2.47 -1.54
N TRP A 30 -2.44 -1.82 -0.54
CA TRP A 30 -2.84 -0.46 -0.17
C TRP A 30 -2.59 0.52 -1.31
N VAL A 31 -1.46 0.42 -2.01
CA VAL A 31 -1.14 1.25 -3.19
C VAL A 31 -2.14 1.01 -4.32
N GLU A 32 -2.41 -0.25 -4.68
CA GLU A 32 -3.33 -0.62 -5.76
C GLU A 32 -4.75 -0.09 -5.51
N TYR A 33 -5.20 -0.11 -4.26
CA TYR A 33 -6.55 0.25 -3.88
C TYR A 33 -6.68 1.67 -3.31
N GLY A 34 -5.61 2.47 -3.25
CA GLY A 34 -5.65 3.82 -2.69
C GLY A 34 -5.95 3.87 -1.18
N CYS A 35 -5.73 2.77 -0.45
CA CYS A 35 -5.98 2.70 0.98
C CYS A 35 -4.89 3.44 1.77
N MET A 36 -5.27 4.14 2.83
CA MET A 36 -4.32 4.64 3.81
C MET A 36 -3.79 3.47 4.65
N PRO A 37 -2.46 3.37 4.90
CA PRO A 37 -1.92 2.33 5.77
C PRO A 37 -2.43 2.54 7.21
N TYR A 38 -2.58 1.45 7.95
CA TYR A 38 -2.78 1.49 9.40
C TYR A 38 -2.28 0.19 10.07
N PHE A 39 -2.07 0.28 11.38
CA PHE A 39 -1.48 -0.78 12.20
C PHE A 39 -2.17 -0.80 13.57
N GLU A 40 -2.27 -1.99 14.17
CA GLU A 40 -2.86 -2.21 15.50
C GLU A 40 -1.76 -2.51 16.53
N LEU A 41 -1.56 -1.64 17.51
CA LEU A 41 -0.44 -1.73 18.46
C LEU A 41 -0.91 -2.00 19.89
N THR A 42 -0.15 -2.79 20.62
CA THR A 42 -0.35 -3.04 22.06
C THR A 42 0.80 -2.46 22.87
N PHE A 43 0.46 -1.77 23.97
CA PHE A 43 1.42 -1.12 24.85
C PHE A 43 2.24 -2.10 25.70
N GLN A 44 1.63 -3.19 26.19
CA GLN A 44 2.33 -4.25 26.89
C GLN A 44 2.70 -5.39 25.93
N LYS A 45 3.71 -6.20 26.31
CA LYS A 45 4.08 -7.39 25.53
C LYS A 45 2.85 -8.26 25.32
N SER A 46 2.55 -8.53 24.05
CA SER A 46 1.49 -9.41 23.57
C SER A 46 1.52 -10.83 24.16
N ILE A 47 2.65 -11.23 24.76
CA ILE A 47 2.80 -12.47 25.55
C ILE A 47 1.76 -12.58 26.69
N ASN A 48 1.29 -11.47 27.24
CA ASN A 48 0.27 -11.45 28.31
C ASN A 48 -1.15 -11.71 27.79
N LEU A 49 -1.37 -11.65 26.47
CA LEU A 49 -2.66 -11.90 25.80
C LEU A 49 -2.78 -13.34 25.26
N LYS A 50 -1.76 -14.19 25.49
CA LYS A 50 -1.67 -15.56 24.97
C LYS A 50 -2.85 -16.48 25.38
N ASN A 51 -3.55 -16.15 26.46
CA ASN A 51 -4.69 -16.90 27.00
C ASN A 51 -6.04 -16.15 26.89
N THR A 52 -6.15 -15.15 26.00
CA THR A 52 -7.41 -14.44 25.72
C THR A 52 -7.79 -14.58 24.25
N GLU A 53 -9.03 -14.19 23.90
CA GLU A 53 -9.54 -14.10 22.51
C GLU A 53 -8.66 -13.21 21.59
N TYR A 54 -7.67 -12.49 22.15
CA TYR A 54 -6.73 -11.62 21.44
C TYR A 54 -5.40 -12.31 21.04
N SER A 55 -5.41 -13.63 20.90
CA SER A 55 -4.23 -14.41 20.49
C SER A 55 -3.69 -14.06 19.09
N ARG A 56 -4.41 -13.26 18.28
CA ARG A 56 -3.91 -12.74 16.99
C ARG A 56 -2.89 -11.61 17.12
N LEU A 57 -2.80 -10.97 18.28
CA LEU A 57 -1.93 -9.82 18.54
C LEU A 57 -0.49 -10.20 18.94
N PHE A 58 -0.02 -11.42 18.65
CA PHE A 58 1.33 -11.85 19.05
C PHE A 58 2.46 -10.93 18.59
N THR A 59 2.28 -10.23 17.47
CA THR A 59 3.28 -9.34 16.88
C THR A 59 3.11 -7.86 17.25
N SER A 60 2.05 -7.42 17.94
CA SER A 60 1.69 -6.00 18.06
C SER A 60 2.48 -5.18 19.08
N TYR A 61 3.61 -5.67 19.61
CA TYR A 61 4.38 -4.89 20.59
C TYR A 61 4.98 -3.64 19.93
N TYR A 62 4.54 -2.46 20.39
CA TYR A 62 4.81 -1.16 19.78
C TYR A 62 6.30 -0.94 19.43
N SER A 63 7.22 -1.35 20.30
CA SER A 63 8.66 -1.10 20.12
C SER A 63 9.27 -1.84 18.93
N GLN A 64 8.57 -2.83 18.34
CA GLN A 64 9.03 -3.58 17.18
C GLN A 64 8.50 -3.02 15.85
N TRP A 65 7.48 -2.16 15.91
CA TRP A 65 6.78 -1.67 14.73
C TRP A 65 7.01 -0.20 14.43
N ASN A 66 7.48 0.59 15.39
CA ASN A 66 7.60 2.04 15.23
C ASN A 66 8.38 2.45 13.97
N ASP A 67 9.55 1.84 13.74
CA ASP A 67 10.39 2.17 12.58
C ASP A 67 9.76 1.67 11.28
N VAL A 68 9.20 0.45 11.28
CA VAL A 68 8.49 -0.13 10.12
C VAL A 68 7.29 0.72 9.72
N ILE A 69 6.52 1.21 10.70
CA ILE A 69 5.37 2.08 10.46
C ILE A 69 5.86 3.39 9.84
N ALA A 70 6.87 4.03 10.45
CA ALA A 70 7.42 5.27 9.93
C ALA A 70 7.91 5.11 8.49
N ASP A 71 8.63 4.02 8.19
CA ASP A 71 9.13 3.73 6.85
C ASP A 71 8.00 3.55 5.83
N VAL A 72 6.94 2.80 6.16
CA VAL A 72 5.78 2.61 5.28
C VAL A 72 5.07 3.94 5.01
N TYR A 73 4.78 4.73 6.04
CA TYR A 73 4.14 6.04 5.84
C TYR A 73 5.03 6.98 5.02
N ASN A 74 6.34 6.97 5.24
CA ASN A 74 7.29 7.79 4.50
C ASN A 74 7.39 7.37 3.02
N GLU A 75 7.47 6.06 2.73
CA GLU A 75 7.45 5.52 1.36
C GLU A 75 6.17 5.95 0.64
N LEU A 76 5.01 5.68 1.24
CA LEU A 76 3.73 5.97 0.59
C LEU A 76 3.52 7.47 0.42
N ASN A 77 3.81 8.29 1.44
CA ASN A 77 3.60 9.73 1.34
C ASN A 77 4.58 10.38 0.35
N SER A 78 5.85 9.98 0.33
CA SER A 78 6.83 10.56 -0.60
C SER A 78 6.48 10.30 -2.07
N ARG A 79 5.86 9.15 -2.36
CA ARG A 79 5.57 8.68 -3.73
C ARG A 79 4.14 8.97 -4.19
N LEU A 80 3.15 8.92 -3.28
CA LEU A 80 1.71 9.04 -3.59
C LEU A 80 1.06 10.33 -3.10
N LYS A 81 1.81 11.28 -2.52
CA LYS A 81 1.26 12.57 -2.04
C LYS A 81 0.34 13.27 -3.04
N ASP A 82 0.65 13.17 -4.34
CA ASP A 82 -0.06 13.88 -5.40
C ASP A 82 -1.35 13.18 -5.83
N VAL A 83 -1.65 11.97 -5.32
CA VAL A 83 -2.83 11.17 -5.71
C VAL A 83 -3.81 10.90 -4.56
N TRP A 84 -3.52 11.35 -3.33
CA TRP A 84 -4.41 11.12 -2.19
C TRP A 84 -5.77 11.80 -2.31
N SER A 85 -5.81 12.97 -2.96
CA SER A 85 -7.03 13.75 -3.16
C SER A 85 -7.61 13.59 -4.57
N GLU A 86 -7.10 12.65 -5.34
CA GLU A 86 -7.51 12.43 -6.73
C GLU A 86 -8.42 11.21 -6.84
N SER A 87 -9.37 11.23 -7.76
CA SER A 87 -10.20 10.05 -8.03
C SER A 87 -9.45 9.02 -8.88
N ILE A 88 -9.67 7.73 -8.63
CA ILE A 88 -9.17 6.66 -9.51
C ILE A 88 -10.10 6.56 -10.73
N THR A 89 -9.56 6.81 -11.92
CA THR A 89 -10.29 6.77 -13.19
C THR A 89 -10.15 5.44 -13.91
N LEU A 90 -9.07 4.69 -13.65
CA LEU A 90 -8.82 3.37 -14.23
C LEU A 90 -8.18 2.44 -13.19
N HIS A 91 -8.58 1.18 -13.20
CA HIS A 91 -7.86 0.08 -12.56
C HIS A 91 -7.84 -1.08 -13.56
N GLU A 92 -6.64 -1.49 -13.96
CA GLU A 92 -6.42 -2.49 -15.00
C GLU A 92 -5.38 -3.52 -14.55
N LYS A 93 -5.65 -4.79 -14.85
CA LYS A 93 -4.67 -5.87 -14.70
C LYS A 93 -3.95 -6.05 -16.03
N LEU A 94 -2.67 -5.69 -16.08
CA LEU A 94 -1.85 -5.78 -17.29
C LEU A 94 -1.29 -7.20 -17.49
N ASP A 95 -0.92 -7.87 -16.39
CA ASP A 95 -0.44 -9.26 -16.38
C ASP A 95 -0.79 -9.93 -15.05
N LYS A 96 -0.40 -11.20 -14.84
CA LYS A 96 -0.65 -12.00 -13.63
C LYS A 96 -0.37 -11.22 -12.34
N ASP A 97 0.78 -10.55 -12.30
CA ASP A 97 1.32 -9.85 -11.13
C ASP A 97 1.52 -8.34 -11.37
N LEU A 98 1.04 -7.80 -12.50
CA LEU A 98 1.23 -6.40 -12.88
C LEU A 98 -0.10 -5.67 -13.05
N TYR A 99 -0.26 -4.54 -12.35
CA TYR A 99 -1.48 -3.73 -12.36
C TYR A 99 -1.15 -2.28 -12.67
N LYS A 100 -2.15 -1.58 -13.20
CA LYS A 100 -2.11 -0.16 -13.56
C LYS A 100 -3.31 0.56 -12.95
N VAL A 101 -3.05 1.70 -12.32
CA VAL A 101 -4.07 2.58 -11.74
C VAL A 101 -3.85 3.98 -12.29
N GLU A 102 -4.90 4.58 -12.86
CA GLU A 102 -4.84 5.98 -13.33
C GLU A 102 -5.70 6.87 -12.46
N TYR A 103 -5.23 8.09 -12.22
CA TYR A 103 -5.89 9.10 -11.38
C TYR A 103 -6.35 10.29 -12.22
N SER A 104 -7.31 11.07 -11.70
CA SER A 104 -7.92 12.23 -12.38
C SER A 104 -6.93 13.32 -12.79
N ASN A 105 -5.85 13.52 -12.04
CA ASN A 105 -4.77 14.45 -12.41
C ASN A 105 -3.89 13.93 -13.56
N GLY A 106 -4.06 12.67 -13.97
CA GLY A 106 -3.30 11.98 -15.00
C GLY A 106 -2.05 11.26 -14.48
N ALA A 107 -1.88 11.13 -13.16
CA ALA A 107 -0.87 10.27 -12.59
C ALA A 107 -1.22 8.79 -12.84
N ILE A 108 -0.18 7.98 -13.07
CA ILE A 108 -0.31 6.54 -13.28
C ILE A 108 0.55 5.83 -12.23
N VAL A 109 -0.03 4.83 -11.60
CA VAL A 109 0.67 3.95 -10.66
C VAL A 109 0.70 2.54 -11.24
N TYR A 110 1.90 2.02 -11.44
CA TYR A 110 2.12 0.61 -11.80
C TYR A 110 2.50 -0.18 -10.55
N ILE A 111 1.93 -1.36 -10.36
CA ILE A 111 2.15 -2.20 -9.18
C ILE A 111 2.59 -3.58 -9.64
N ASN A 112 3.79 -4.00 -9.23
CA ASN A 112 4.36 -5.31 -9.52
C ASN A 112 4.42 -6.17 -8.25
N TYR A 113 3.54 -7.15 -8.17
CA TYR A 113 3.53 -8.16 -7.11
C TYR A 113 4.57 -9.27 -7.32
N GLY A 114 5.14 -9.37 -8.52
CA GLY A 114 5.99 -10.46 -8.93
C GLY A 114 7.40 -10.38 -8.34
N MET A 115 8.06 -11.53 -8.35
CA MET A 115 9.47 -11.67 -7.93
C MET A 115 10.47 -11.29 -9.03
N GLN A 116 9.97 -10.93 -10.22
CA GLN A 116 10.76 -10.51 -11.37
C GLN A 116 10.40 -9.07 -11.76
N GLN A 117 11.32 -8.40 -12.44
CA GLN A 117 11.04 -7.07 -12.99
C GLN A 117 9.91 -7.16 -14.02
N ALA A 118 9.03 -6.16 -14.02
CA ALA A 118 7.95 -6.02 -14.98
C ALA A 118 8.18 -4.80 -15.87
N GLN A 119 7.55 -4.77 -17.04
CA GLN A 119 7.55 -3.63 -17.95
C GLN A 119 6.13 -3.22 -18.32
N ALA A 120 5.84 -1.92 -18.26
CA ALA A 120 4.58 -1.34 -18.70
C ALA A 120 4.83 0.06 -19.27
N ASP A 121 4.26 0.35 -20.45
CA ASP A 121 4.33 1.66 -21.10
C ASP A 121 5.77 2.23 -21.22
N GLY A 122 6.77 1.36 -21.46
CA GLY A 122 8.18 1.72 -21.56
C GLY A 122 8.90 1.93 -20.22
N PHE A 123 8.22 1.75 -19.10
CA PHE A 123 8.77 1.84 -17.75
C PHE A 123 9.10 0.45 -17.17
N ILE A 124 10.12 0.39 -16.31
CA ILE A 124 10.48 -0.80 -15.55
C ILE A 124 9.97 -0.65 -14.12
N VAL A 125 9.23 -1.66 -13.66
CA VAL A 125 8.76 -1.78 -12.27
C VAL A 125 9.54 -2.90 -11.60
N LYS A 126 10.23 -2.57 -10.51
CA LYS A 126 11.05 -3.54 -9.77
C LYS A 126 10.18 -4.68 -9.18
N PRO A 127 10.76 -5.86 -8.88
CA PRO A 127 10.07 -6.91 -8.15
C PRO A 127 9.48 -6.39 -6.84
N GLN A 128 8.25 -6.79 -6.51
CA GLN A 128 7.56 -6.41 -5.28
C GLN A 128 7.60 -4.88 -5.03
N ASP A 129 7.42 -4.08 -6.07
CA ASP A 129 7.47 -2.62 -6.01
C ASP A 129 6.35 -1.98 -6.84
N PHE A 130 6.13 -0.69 -6.61
CA PHE A 130 5.29 0.14 -7.45
C PHE A 130 6.11 1.23 -8.13
N LEU A 131 5.51 1.94 -9.08
CA LEU A 131 6.12 3.07 -9.78
C LEU A 131 5.05 4.13 -10.01
N VAL A 132 5.34 5.37 -9.67
CA VAL A 132 4.43 6.51 -9.90
C VAL A 132 4.97 7.37 -11.03
N VAL A 133 4.15 7.57 -12.06
CA VAL A 133 4.45 8.39 -13.24
C VAL A 133 3.48 9.56 -13.27
N ASN A 134 3.99 10.76 -13.07
CA ASN A 134 3.25 12.01 -13.15
C ASN A 134 3.43 12.65 -14.53
N LYS A 135 2.56 13.61 -14.89
CA LYS A 135 2.71 14.41 -16.13
C LYS A 135 4.08 15.11 -16.25
N GLY A 136 4.80 15.32 -15.14
CA GLY A 136 6.14 15.91 -15.09
C GLY A 136 7.31 14.91 -15.07
N GLY A 137 7.06 13.59 -15.10
CA GLY A 137 8.09 12.55 -15.03
C GLY A 137 7.85 11.51 -13.92
N VAL A 138 8.89 10.72 -13.63
CA VAL A 138 8.82 9.59 -12.69
C VAL A 138 9.19 10.04 -11.27
N THR A 139 8.34 9.72 -10.29
CA THR A 139 8.69 9.84 -8.86
C THR A 139 9.29 8.51 -8.40
N ARG A 140 10.56 8.53 -8.01
CA ARG A 140 11.30 7.34 -7.57
C ARG A 140 11.11 7.10 -6.08
#